data_AF-A0AAJ6XJZ0-F1
#
_entry.id   AF-A0AAJ6XJZ0-F1
#
_cell.length_a   1.000
_cell.length_b   1.000
_cell.length_c   1.000
_cell.angle_alpha   90.00
_cell.angle_beta   90.00
_cell.angle_gamma   90.00
#
_symmetry.space_group_name_H-M   'P 1'
#
loop_
_entity.id
_entity.type
_entity.pdbx_description
1 polymer ?
#
loop_
_entity_poly.entity_id
_entity_poly.type
_entity_poly.pdbx_seq_one_letter_code
_entity_poly.pdbx_strand_id
1 'polypeptide(L)'
;MRELNIEQEEIISVPDIEAAECGEILSQYDIEPHEYEPVVNALRRNQHWLDFMMKLELGPEKPEPMRALQSALTIAISYIAGGLVPLAPYMVIPLAEEAVVASVIITIVALLIFGFVKGYFTGNNPFKNAIQTAFIGSMASAAAYCIAKVFRA
;
A
#
# COMPACT_ATOMS: atom_id res chain seq x y z
N MET A 1 -13.63 -5.28 12.53
CA MET A 1 -14.85 -5.33 13.37
C MET A 1 -15.80 -6.41 12.92
N ARG A 2 -16.08 -6.56 11.61
CA ARG A 2 -16.84 -7.71 11.11
C ARG A 2 -16.14 -9.05 11.41
N GLU A 3 -14.88 -9.19 11.01
CA GLU A 3 -14.09 -10.42 11.25
C GLU A 3 -14.01 -10.76 12.75
N LEU A 4 -13.70 -9.78 13.62
CA LEU A 4 -13.66 -10.01 15.07
C LEU A 4 -14.98 -10.58 15.63
N ASN A 5 -16.12 -10.18 15.09
CA ASN A 5 -17.41 -10.70 15.56
C ASN A 5 -17.67 -12.12 15.03
N ILE A 6 -17.21 -12.43 13.82
CA ILE A 6 -17.30 -13.77 13.22
C ILE A 6 -16.43 -14.73 14.03
N GLU A 7 -15.17 -14.36 14.24
CA GLU A 7 -14.20 -15.12 15.03
C GLU A 7 -14.70 -15.39 16.46
N GLN A 8 -15.28 -14.36 17.10
CA GLN A 8 -15.86 -14.52 18.43
C GLN A 8 -17.04 -15.51 18.44
N GLU A 9 -17.84 -15.56 17.37
CA GLU A 9 -18.93 -16.52 17.22
C GLU A 9 -18.43 -17.94 16.93
N GLU A 10 -17.38 -18.09 16.12
CA GLU A 10 -16.78 -19.38 15.76
C GLU A 10 -16.06 -20.04 16.95
N ILE A 11 -15.34 -19.25 17.76
CA ILE A 11 -14.76 -19.71 19.03
C ILE A 11 -15.82 -20.28 20.00
N ILE A 12 -17.05 -19.78 19.96
CA ILE A 12 -18.14 -20.25 20.83
C ILE A 12 -18.90 -21.42 20.19
N SER A 13 -19.16 -21.36 18.88
CA SER A 13 -20.02 -22.31 18.17
C SER A 13 -19.28 -23.58 17.74
N VAL A 14 -17.99 -23.47 17.37
CA VAL A 14 -17.15 -24.55 16.85
C VAL A 14 -15.73 -24.55 17.45
N PRO A 15 -15.58 -24.60 18.79
CA PRO A 15 -14.30 -24.42 19.48
C PRO A 15 -13.21 -25.46 19.14
N ASP A 16 -13.60 -26.64 18.66
CA ASP A 16 -12.65 -27.67 18.25
C ASP A 16 -12.12 -27.44 16.83
N ILE A 17 -12.88 -26.77 15.97
CA ILE A 17 -12.44 -26.36 14.64
C ILE A 17 -11.39 -25.25 14.79
N GLU A 18 -11.70 -24.21 15.58
CA GLU A 18 -10.75 -23.12 15.89
C GLU A 18 -9.43 -23.61 16.49
N ALA A 19 -9.49 -24.61 17.36
CA ALA A 19 -8.29 -25.22 17.93
C ALA A 19 -7.45 -25.95 16.87
N ALA A 20 -8.10 -26.59 15.89
CA ALA A 20 -7.43 -27.24 14.78
C ALA A 20 -6.79 -26.22 13.83
N GLU A 21 -7.47 -25.10 13.53
CA GLU A 21 -6.93 -24.01 12.70
C GLU A 21 -5.69 -23.39 13.33
N CYS A 22 -5.71 -23.13 14.64
CA CYS A 22 -4.52 -22.71 15.38
C CYS A 22 -3.35 -23.71 15.25
N GLY A 23 -3.65 -25.01 15.33
CA GLY A 23 -2.66 -26.08 15.16
C GLY A 23 -2.09 -26.13 13.73
N GLU A 24 -2.95 -25.93 12.72
CA GLU A 24 -2.55 -25.86 11.31
C GLU A 24 -1.62 -24.67 11.07
N ILE A 25 -1.92 -23.49 11.63
CA ILE A 25 -1.04 -22.32 11.54
C ILE A 25 0.31 -22.61 12.21
N LEU A 26 0.33 -23.21 13.40
CA LEU A 26 1.58 -23.54 14.09
C LEU A 26 2.41 -24.58 13.34
N SER A 27 1.77 -25.54 12.66
CA SER A 27 2.46 -26.53 11.82
C SER A 27 3.20 -25.91 10.63
N GLN A 28 2.75 -24.75 10.12
CA GLN A 28 3.45 -24.01 9.06
C GLN A 28 4.80 -23.43 9.52
N TYR A 29 5.02 -23.35 10.84
CA TYR A 29 6.30 -22.97 11.44
C TYR A 29 7.17 -24.17 11.81
N ASP A 30 6.88 -25.36 11.26
CA ASP A 30 7.55 -26.62 11.55
C ASP A 30 7.45 -27.04 13.03
N ILE A 31 6.38 -26.63 13.74
CA ILE A 31 6.10 -27.05 15.12
C ILE A 31 5.32 -28.37 15.07
N GLU A 32 5.81 -29.40 15.75
CA GLU A 32 5.18 -30.71 15.71
C GLU A 32 3.90 -30.77 16.58
N PRO A 33 2.93 -31.66 16.27
CA PRO A 33 1.69 -31.79 17.03
C PRO A 33 1.88 -31.95 18.53
N HIS A 34 2.85 -32.76 18.93
CA HIS A 34 3.15 -33.02 20.33
C HIS A 34 3.68 -31.78 21.09
N GLU A 35 4.16 -30.75 20.37
CA GLU A 35 4.68 -29.50 20.91
C GLU A 35 3.58 -28.44 21.03
N TYR A 36 2.70 -28.29 20.03
CA TYR A 36 1.67 -27.26 20.05
C TYR A 36 0.37 -27.68 20.73
N GLU A 37 0.00 -28.96 20.76
CA GLU A 37 -1.26 -29.43 21.37
C GLU A 37 -1.44 -28.98 22.83
N PRO A 38 -0.42 -29.07 23.71
CA PRO A 38 -0.55 -28.57 25.09
C PRO A 38 -0.76 -27.05 25.14
N VAL A 39 -0.14 -26.30 24.22
CA VAL A 39 -0.22 -24.84 24.14
C VAL A 39 -1.62 -24.41 23.69
N VAL A 40 -2.14 -24.99 22.61
CA VAL A 40 -3.49 -24.73 22.12
C VAL A 40 -4.52 -25.06 23.20
N ASN A 41 -4.39 -26.21 23.86
CA ASN A 41 -5.29 -26.60 24.95
C ASN A 41 -5.23 -25.65 26.15
N ALA A 42 -4.06 -25.10 26.46
CA ALA A 42 -3.92 -24.08 27.50
C ALA A 42 -4.56 -22.74 27.09
N LEU A 43 -4.38 -22.34 25.82
CA LEU A 43 -4.93 -21.11 25.27
C LEU A 43 -6.45 -21.12 25.20
N ARG A 44 -7.08 -22.25 24.85
CA ARG A 44 -8.56 -22.42 24.86
C ARG A 44 -9.22 -22.04 26.19
N ARG A 45 -8.48 -22.14 27.30
CA ARG A 45 -8.97 -21.79 28.66
C ARG A 45 -8.62 -20.36 29.07
N ASN A 46 -7.90 -19.64 28.23
CA ASN A 46 -7.41 -18.29 28.52
C ASN A 46 -8.35 -17.25 27.89
N GLN A 47 -8.62 -16.17 28.61
CA GLN A 47 -9.37 -15.01 28.09
C GLN A 47 -8.73 -14.36 26.85
N HIS A 48 -7.43 -14.62 26.61
CA HIS A 48 -6.70 -14.11 25.46
C HIS A 48 -6.76 -15.01 24.22
N TRP A 49 -7.57 -16.09 24.22
CA TRP A 49 -7.73 -16.99 23.07
C TRP A 49 -8.12 -16.23 21.78
N LEU A 50 -9.18 -15.43 21.86
CA LEU A 50 -9.66 -14.60 20.74
C LEU A 50 -8.59 -13.62 20.25
N ASP A 51 -7.90 -12.94 21.17
CA ASP A 51 -6.83 -11.99 20.80
C ASP A 51 -5.61 -12.69 20.16
N PHE A 52 -5.40 -13.97 20.47
CA PHE A 52 -4.31 -14.77 19.93
C PHE A 52 -4.65 -15.28 18.52
N MET A 53 -5.83 -15.88 18.32
CA MET A 53 -6.33 -16.30 17.02
C MET A 53 -6.38 -15.14 16.03
N MET A 54 -6.98 -14.02 16.43
CA MET A 54 -7.04 -12.78 15.64
C MET A 54 -5.65 -12.28 15.19
N LYS A 55 -4.60 -12.47 15.99
CA LYS A 55 -3.24 -12.06 15.62
C LYS A 55 -2.56 -13.06 14.70
N LEU A 56 -2.81 -14.34 14.89
CA LEU A 56 -2.24 -15.41 14.07
C LEU A 56 -2.84 -15.41 12.66
N GLU A 57 -4.14 -15.18 12.54
CA GLU A 57 -4.85 -15.26 11.25
C GLU A 57 -4.79 -13.95 10.46
N LEU A 58 -5.08 -12.82 11.10
CA LEU A 58 -5.23 -11.53 10.41
C LEU A 58 -3.97 -10.67 10.48
N GLY A 59 -2.97 -11.12 11.25
CA GLY A 59 -1.77 -10.34 11.52
C GLY A 59 -2.04 -9.13 12.45
N PRO A 60 -1.01 -8.32 12.73
CA PRO A 60 -1.03 -7.29 13.76
C PRO A 60 -1.77 -5.99 13.38
N GLU A 61 -2.79 -6.01 12.52
CA GLU A 61 -3.49 -4.78 12.10
C GLU A 61 -4.91 -4.68 12.68
N LYS A 62 -5.02 -4.02 13.84
CA LYS A 62 -6.29 -3.36 14.21
C LYS A 62 -6.39 -2.08 13.36
N PRO A 63 -7.39 -1.95 12.46
CA PRO A 63 -7.51 -0.75 11.65
C PRO A 63 -7.85 0.44 12.54
N GLU A 64 -6.97 1.44 12.58
CA GLU A 64 -7.25 2.71 13.24
C GLU A 64 -8.24 3.52 12.37
N PRO A 65 -9.47 3.80 12.85
CA PRO A 65 -10.53 4.37 12.03
C PRO A 65 -10.17 5.77 11.46
N MET A 66 -9.39 6.55 12.20
CA MET A 66 -8.91 7.87 11.76
C MET A 66 -7.81 7.79 10.69
N ARG A 67 -7.06 6.68 10.63
CA ARG A 67 -5.96 6.49 9.68
C ARG A 67 -6.47 6.38 8.24
N ALA A 68 -7.67 5.85 8.04
CA ALA A 68 -8.29 5.77 6.72
C ALA A 68 -8.59 7.16 6.13
N LEU A 69 -9.20 8.05 6.91
CA LEU A 69 -9.51 9.41 6.46
C LEU A 69 -8.23 10.23 6.24
N GLN A 70 -7.26 10.11 7.14
CA GLN A 70 -5.96 10.76 6.99
C GLN A 70 -5.27 10.30 5.72
N SER A 71 -5.22 8.98 5.46
CA SER A 71 -4.66 8.43 4.22
C SER A 71 -5.35 8.97 2.98
N ALA A 72 -6.69 9.02 2.97
CA ALA A 72 -7.46 9.55 1.84
C ALA A 72 -7.14 11.03 1.57
N LEU A 73 -7.11 11.87 2.61
CA LEU A 73 -6.79 13.29 2.50
C LEU A 73 -5.35 13.51 2.06
N THR A 74 -4.39 12.78 2.62
CA THR A 74 -2.98 12.87 2.23
C THR A 74 -2.80 12.51 0.76
N ILE A 75 -3.43 11.44 0.28
CA ILE A 75 -3.38 11.05 -1.15
C ILE A 75 -4.01 12.13 -2.03
N ALA A 76 -5.20 12.62 -1.67
CA ALA A 76 -5.92 13.62 -2.46
C ALA A 76 -5.10 14.91 -2.60
N ILE A 77 -4.60 15.45 -1.49
CA ILE A 77 -3.78 16.68 -1.49
C ILE A 77 -2.47 16.45 -2.26
N SER A 78 -1.82 15.30 -2.08
CA SER A 78 -0.59 14.98 -2.80
C SER A 78 -0.81 14.88 -4.31
N TYR A 79 -1.94 14.32 -4.74
CA TYR A 79 -2.28 14.18 -6.16
C TYR A 79 -2.58 15.55 -6.81
N ILE A 80 -3.29 16.43 -6.09
CA ILE A 80 -3.52 17.81 -6.52
C ILE A 80 -2.19 18.55 -6.65
N ALA A 81 -1.35 18.51 -5.62
CA ALA A 81 -0.05 19.17 -5.63
C ALA A 81 0.85 18.64 -6.76
N GLY A 82 0.93 17.32 -6.92
CA GLY A 82 1.70 16.67 -7.97
C GLY A 82 1.19 16.97 -9.38
N GLY A 83 -0.14 17.01 -9.56
CA GLY A 83 -0.77 17.32 -10.85
C GLY A 83 -0.63 18.79 -11.25
N LEU A 84 -0.48 19.71 -10.29
CA LEU A 84 -0.25 21.12 -10.58
C LEU A 84 1.14 21.40 -11.15
N VAL A 85 2.14 20.58 -10.81
CA VAL A 85 3.53 20.75 -11.29
C VAL A 85 3.63 20.79 -12.82
N PRO A 86 3.13 19.80 -13.59
CA PRO A 86 3.15 19.85 -15.05
C PRO A 86 2.23 20.93 -15.64
N LEU A 87 1.18 21.35 -14.92
CA LEU A 87 0.23 22.35 -15.40
C LEU A 87 0.72 23.79 -15.18
N ALA A 88 1.60 24.03 -14.21
CA ALA A 88 2.04 25.37 -13.84
C ALA A 88 2.59 26.19 -15.02
N PRO A 89 3.40 25.65 -15.95
CA PRO A 89 3.88 26.42 -17.10
C PRO A 89 2.76 26.89 -18.03
N TYR A 90 1.69 26.11 -18.18
CA TYR A 90 0.53 26.47 -19.00
C TYR A 90 -0.33 27.59 -18.38
N MET A 91 -0.17 27.86 -17.07
CA MET A 91 -0.87 28.96 -16.41
C MET A 91 -0.20 30.32 -16.69
N VAL A 92 1.08 30.32 -17.05
CA VAL A 92 1.89 31.54 -17.21
C VAL A 92 2.40 31.76 -18.63
N ILE A 93 2.58 30.71 -19.42
CA ILE A 93 3.02 30.77 -20.81
C ILE A 93 1.80 30.61 -21.74
N PRO A 94 1.39 31.65 -22.49
CA PRO A 94 0.21 31.58 -23.35
C PRO A 94 0.36 30.62 -24.54
N LEU A 95 1.59 30.45 -25.04
CA LEU A 95 1.87 29.61 -26.19
C LEU A 95 2.10 28.15 -25.76
N ALA A 96 1.20 27.26 -26.15
CA ALA A 96 1.22 25.87 -25.72
C ALA A 96 2.51 25.11 -26.12
N GLU A 97 3.10 25.46 -27.26
CA GLU A 97 4.35 24.85 -27.76
C GLU A 97 5.58 25.22 -26.90
N GLU A 98 5.60 26.42 -26.32
CA GLU A 98 6.64 26.81 -25.37
C GLU A 98 6.36 26.25 -23.97
N ALA A 99 5.08 26.29 -23.56
CA ALA A 99 4.65 25.77 -22.26
C ALA A 99 4.94 24.28 -22.10
N VAL A 100 4.78 23.47 -23.15
CA VAL A 100 5.06 22.03 -23.09
C VAL A 100 6.54 21.73 -22.85
N VAL A 101 7.45 22.50 -23.44
CA VAL A 101 8.90 22.31 -23.23
C VAL A 101 9.26 22.60 -21.77
N ALA A 102 8.77 23.72 -21.23
CA ALA A 102 8.96 24.07 -19.82
C ALA A 102 8.33 23.02 -18.88
N SER A 103 7.12 22.54 -19.21
CA SER A 103 6.40 21.50 -18.46
C SER A 103 7.17 20.20 -18.42
N VAL A 104 7.74 19.74 -19.54
CA VAL A 104 8.53 18.50 -19.60
C VAL A 104 9.76 18.60 -18.69
N ILE A 105 10.51 19.70 -18.75
CA ILE A 105 11.72 19.89 -17.94
C ILE A 105 11.38 19.90 -16.45
N ILE A 106 10.41 20.73 -16.05
CA ILE A 106 9.96 20.82 -14.64
C ILE A 106 9.45 19.47 -14.14
N THR A 107 8.68 18.75 -14.95
CA THR A 107 8.12 17.44 -14.56
C THR A 107 9.22 16.40 -14.39
N ILE A 108 10.21 16.34 -15.29
CA ILE A 108 11.34 15.41 -15.16
C ILE A 108 12.12 15.70 -13.89
N VAL A 109 12.43 16.97 -13.60
CA VAL A 109 13.12 17.37 -12.36
C VAL A 109 12.30 16.95 -11.14
N ALA A 110 10.99 17.22 -11.14
CA ALA A 110 10.11 16.81 -10.05
C ALA A 110 10.09 15.28 -9.86
N LEU A 111 9.97 14.50 -10.94
CA LEU A 111 9.97 13.03 -10.87
C LEU A 111 11.30 12.48 -10.34
N LEU A 112 12.44 13.08 -10.70
CA LEU A 112 13.74 12.72 -10.15
C LEU A 112 13.80 12.99 -8.64
N ILE A 113 13.31 14.16 -8.18
CA ILE A 113 13.25 14.51 -6.76
C ILE A 113 12.32 13.55 -6.00
N PHE A 114 11.10 13.34 -6.49
CA PHE A 114 10.13 12.44 -5.86
C PHE A 114 10.64 10.99 -5.82
N GLY A 115 11.25 10.51 -6.90
CA GLY A 115 11.83 9.16 -6.92
C GLY A 115 13.02 9.02 -5.98
N PHE A 116 13.86 10.06 -5.84
CA PHE A 116 14.95 10.05 -4.86
C PHE A 116 14.41 9.99 -3.43
N VAL A 117 13.48 10.88 -3.09
CA VAL A 117 12.84 10.94 -1.76
C VAL A 117 12.15 9.62 -1.44
N LYS A 118 11.38 9.06 -2.38
CA LYS A 118 10.76 7.73 -2.26
C LYS A 118 11.80 6.66 -1.98
N GLY A 119 12.91 6.64 -2.72
CA GLY A 119 13.96 5.64 -2.52
C GLY A 119 14.59 5.74 -1.12
N TYR A 120 14.87 6.95 -0.67
CA TYR A 120 15.39 7.22 0.68
C TYR A 120 14.46 6.69 1.78
N PHE A 121 13.17 7.00 1.72
CA PHE A 121 12.20 6.56 2.74
C PHE A 121 11.88 5.06 2.70
N THR A 122 12.01 4.41 1.54
CA THR A 122 11.69 2.98 1.38
C THR A 122 12.89 2.06 1.61
N GLY A 123 14.06 2.60 1.98
CA GLY A 123 15.29 1.82 2.19
C GLY A 123 15.91 1.26 0.90
N ASN A 124 15.42 1.68 -0.27
CA ASN A 124 15.94 1.29 -1.56
C ASN A 124 17.01 2.29 -2.04
N ASN A 125 17.80 1.93 -3.06
CA ASN A 125 18.76 2.86 -3.65
C ASN A 125 18.05 4.13 -4.19
N PRO A 126 18.32 5.34 -3.65
CA PRO A 126 17.61 6.57 -4.02
C PRO A 126 17.80 6.97 -5.49
N PHE A 127 19.02 6.86 -6.01
CA PHE A 127 19.34 7.23 -7.39
C PHE A 127 18.65 6.31 -8.40
N LYS A 128 18.61 5.00 -8.11
CA LYS A 128 17.90 4.04 -8.96
C LYS A 128 16.40 4.34 -9.01
N ASN A 129 15.79 4.66 -7.87
CA ASN A 129 14.37 5.03 -7.81
C ASN A 129 14.09 6.34 -8.55
N ALA A 130 14.95 7.36 -8.41
CA ALA A 130 14.82 8.62 -9.14
C ALA A 130 14.75 8.39 -10.66
N ILE A 131 15.72 7.66 -11.21
CA ILE A 131 15.80 7.36 -12.64
C ILE A 131 14.58 6.52 -13.08
N GLN A 132 14.20 5.51 -12.30
CA GLN A 132 13.06 4.66 -12.62
C GLN A 132 11.74 5.45 -12.65
N THR A 133 11.52 6.32 -11.66
CA THR A 133 10.33 7.18 -11.60
C THR A 133 10.25 8.15 -12.77
N ALA A 134 11.37 8.81 -13.11
CA ALA A 134 11.42 9.67 -14.29
C ALA A 134 11.16 8.89 -15.59
N PHE A 135 11.77 7.72 -15.74
CA PHE A 135 11.63 6.87 -16.93
C PHE A 135 10.18 6.41 -17.16
N ILE A 136 9.51 5.90 -16.11
CA ILE A 136 8.10 5.48 -16.19
C ILE A 136 7.21 6.68 -16.58
N GLY A 137 7.44 7.85 -15.98
CA GLY A 137 6.71 9.07 -16.30
C GLY A 137 6.90 9.51 -17.76
N SER A 138 8.14 9.48 -18.25
CA SER A 138 8.45 9.80 -19.66
C SER A 138 7.79 8.80 -20.62
N MET A 139 7.80 7.50 -20.31
CA MET A 139 7.12 6.50 -21.13
C MET A 139 5.60 6.70 -21.17
N ALA A 140 4.97 6.97 -20.03
CA ALA A 140 3.54 7.24 -19.97
C ALA A 140 3.16 8.50 -20.78
N SER A 141 3.95 9.56 -20.66
CA SER A 141 3.77 10.80 -21.43
C SER A 141 3.93 10.56 -22.94
N ALA A 142 4.96 9.82 -23.36
CA ALA A 142 5.16 9.45 -24.76
C ALA A 142 3.99 8.62 -25.31
N ALA A 143 3.49 7.66 -24.55
CA ALA A 143 2.32 6.87 -24.92
C ALA A 143 1.07 7.74 -25.09
N ALA A 144 0.79 8.62 -24.13
CA ALA A 144 -0.33 9.55 -24.21
C ALA A 144 -0.23 10.49 -25.43
N TYR A 145 0.96 11.01 -25.72
CA TYR A 145 1.21 11.83 -26.90
C TYR A 145 0.97 11.06 -28.22
N CYS A 146 1.47 9.83 -28.33
CA CYS A 146 1.24 8.98 -29.51
C CYS A 146 -0.24 8.72 -29.73
N ILE A 147 -0.99 8.40 -28.68
CA ILE A 147 -2.44 8.21 -28.73
C ILE A 147 -3.11 9.50 -29.22
N ALA A 148 -2.81 10.65 -28.59
CA ALA A 148 -3.38 11.94 -28.98
C ALA A 148 -3.08 12.29 -30.45
N LYS A 149 -1.89 11.95 -30.95
CA LYS A 149 -1.49 12.17 -32.35
C LYS A 149 -2.28 11.28 -33.31
N VAL A 150 -2.52 10.01 -32.96
CA VAL A 150 -3.31 9.08 -33.79
C VAL A 150 -4.76 9.54 -33.92
N PHE A 151 -5.38 10.05 -32.86
CA PHE A 151 -6.76 10.53 -32.90
C PHE A 151 -6.94 11.93 -33.52
N ARG A 152 -5.85 12.71 -33.66
CA ARG A 152 -5.86 14.02 -34.33
C ARG A 152 -5.44 13.95 -35.80
N ALA A 153 -4.88 12.82 -36.24
CA ALA A 153 -4.53 12.53 -37.64
C ALA A 153 -5.77 12.03 -38.39
#